data_AF-A0A6P5RQJ5-F1
#
_entry.id   AF-A0A6P5RQJ5-F1
#
_cell.length_a   1.000
_cell.length_b   1.000
_cell.length_c   1.000
_cell.angle_alpha   90.00
_cell.angle_beta   90.00
_cell.angle_gamma   90.00
#
_symmetry.space_group_name_H-M   'P 1'
#
loop_
_entity.id
_entity.type
_entity.pdbx_description
1 polymer ?
#
loop_
_entity_poly.entity_id
_entity_poly.type
_entity_poly.pdbx_seq_one_letter_code
_entity_poly.pdbx_strand_id
1 'polypeptide(L)'
;MGKGGGCVPSKNRPPKGVSDKDLQNPESDGPVSDQNQTQTTQTNPIDHAIAQRQLRVFIVFYSMYGHVEVLARRMKKGVDSIDGVEGFLYRVPETLSSEVLEQMKVPKKDGNADEVPVILAERLVEADGLLFGFPTRYGSMAAQMKAFFDSTGHLWREQRLAGVPAGFFVSTGTQGGGQETTA
;
A
#
# COMPACT_ATOMS: atom_id res chain seq x y z
N MET A 1 -32.52 -13.80 11.78
CA MET A 1 -32.01 -14.39 10.53
C MET A 1 -32.59 -13.62 9.34
N GLY A 2 -31.78 -12.88 8.59
CA GLY A 2 -32.19 -12.24 7.34
C GLY A 2 -31.09 -12.42 6.30
N LYS A 3 -31.37 -13.17 5.23
CA LYS A 3 -30.43 -13.38 4.12
C LYS A 3 -30.50 -12.18 3.19
N GLY A 4 -29.53 -11.28 3.27
CA GLY A 4 -29.34 -10.22 2.27
C GLY A 4 -28.85 -10.82 0.96
N GLY A 5 -29.68 -10.77 -0.07
CA GLY A 5 -29.37 -11.24 -1.42
C GLY A 5 -28.30 -10.36 -2.07
N GLY A 6 -27.16 -10.96 -2.39
CA GLY A 6 -26.09 -10.30 -3.14
C GLY A 6 -26.51 -9.98 -4.57
N CYS A 7 -26.13 -8.80 -5.05
CA CYS A 7 -26.20 -8.44 -6.46
C CYS A 7 -25.13 -9.20 -7.24
N VAL A 8 -25.54 -10.01 -8.21
CA VAL A 8 -24.65 -10.76 -9.11
C VAL A 8 -24.64 -10.05 -10.48
N PRO A 9 -23.49 -9.60 -10.99
CA PRO A 9 -23.39 -9.08 -12.35
C PRO A 9 -23.47 -10.22 -13.39
N SER A 10 -24.45 -10.18 -14.29
CA SER A 10 -24.59 -11.13 -15.39
C SER A 10 -23.59 -10.82 -16.52
N LYS A 11 -22.55 -11.65 -16.67
CA LYS A 11 -21.74 -11.74 -17.89
C LYS A 11 -22.35 -12.83 -18.78
N ASN A 12 -23.05 -12.44 -19.86
CA ASN A 12 -23.16 -13.19 -21.13
C ASN A 12 -24.25 -12.60 -22.05
N ARG A 13 -23.89 -11.60 -22.87
CA ARG A 13 -24.64 -11.29 -24.10
C ARG A 13 -23.67 -11.08 -25.26
N PRO A 14 -23.56 -12.02 -26.21
CA PRO A 14 -22.81 -11.78 -27.45
C PRO A 14 -23.64 -10.95 -28.45
N PRO A 15 -23.00 -10.18 -29.34
CA PRO A 15 -23.69 -9.37 -30.35
C PRO A 15 -24.27 -10.25 -31.47
N LYS A 16 -25.49 -9.92 -31.91
CA LYS A 16 -26.16 -10.55 -33.06
C LYS A 16 -25.58 -10.01 -34.36
N GLY A 17 -25.06 -10.90 -35.22
CA GLY A 17 -24.73 -10.60 -36.60
C GLY A 17 -25.97 -10.54 -37.49
N VAL A 18 -25.98 -9.62 -38.45
CA VAL A 18 -26.87 -9.62 -39.63
C VAL A 18 -26.04 -9.14 -40.84
N SER A 19 -26.36 -9.75 -41.97
CA SER A 19 -25.59 -10.04 -43.18
C SER A 19 -25.48 -8.94 -44.26
N ASP A 20 -24.54 -9.21 -45.17
CA ASP A 20 -24.10 -8.49 -46.38
C ASP A 20 -25.19 -7.98 -47.33
N LYS A 21 -24.92 -6.81 -47.91
CA LYS A 21 -25.14 -6.50 -49.34
C LYS A 21 -24.07 -5.53 -49.83
N ASP A 22 -23.15 -6.04 -50.65
CA ASP A 22 -22.29 -5.27 -51.52
C ASP A 22 -23.10 -4.43 -52.52
N LEU A 23 -22.55 -3.28 -52.94
CA LEU A 23 -22.46 -2.85 -54.34
C LEU A 23 -21.56 -1.58 -54.48
N GLN A 24 -20.46 -1.78 -55.21
CA GLN A 24 -19.76 -0.88 -56.16
C GLN A 24 -18.69 0.15 -55.68
N ASN A 25 -17.46 -0.14 -56.13
CA ASN A 25 -16.25 0.69 -56.26
C ASN A 25 -16.41 1.81 -57.32
N PRO A 26 -15.60 2.90 -57.32
CA PRO A 26 -14.26 2.80 -57.92
C PRO A 26 -13.14 3.62 -57.24
N GLU A 27 -11.92 3.19 -57.55
CA GLU A 27 -10.62 3.72 -57.13
C GLU A 27 -10.38 5.16 -57.62
N SER A 28 -9.61 5.92 -56.82
CA SER A 28 -8.80 7.03 -57.33
C SER A 28 -7.51 7.15 -56.51
N ASP A 29 -6.39 6.85 -57.18
CA ASP A 29 -5.02 7.02 -56.72
C ASP A 29 -4.68 8.47 -56.30
N GLY A 30 -3.84 8.59 -55.27
CA GLY A 30 -3.11 9.81 -54.94
C GLY A 30 -2.11 9.61 -53.79
N PRO A 31 -0.79 9.84 -53.97
CA PRO A 31 0.22 9.55 -52.95
C PRO A 31 0.65 10.82 -52.20
N VAL A 32 0.68 10.83 -50.87
CA VAL A 32 1.42 11.83 -50.05
C VAL A 32 1.85 11.20 -48.72
N SER A 33 3.06 10.64 -48.64
CA SER A 33 4.28 11.22 -48.02
C SER A 33 4.36 11.07 -46.49
N ASP A 34 5.30 10.22 -46.07
CA ASP A 34 5.85 10.13 -44.71
C ASP A 34 6.32 11.50 -44.20
N GLN A 35 5.81 11.91 -43.03
CA GLN A 35 6.49 12.87 -42.17
C GLN A 35 6.49 12.35 -40.74
N ASN A 36 7.62 11.72 -40.39
CA ASN A 36 8.15 11.63 -39.04
C ASN A 36 8.07 13.00 -38.36
N GLN A 37 7.29 13.11 -37.29
CA GLN A 37 7.54 14.11 -36.25
C GLN A 37 7.83 13.38 -34.95
N THR A 38 9.12 13.20 -34.70
CA THR A 38 9.71 12.95 -33.40
C THR A 38 9.29 14.09 -32.48
N GLN A 39 8.29 13.87 -31.64
CA GLN A 39 7.99 14.77 -30.53
C GLN A 39 9.05 14.51 -29.45
N THR A 40 10.05 15.39 -29.38
CA THR A 40 10.92 15.52 -28.22
C THR A 40 10.07 16.08 -27.08
N THR A 41 9.62 15.18 -26.20
CA THR A 41 9.03 15.55 -24.91
C THR A 41 10.09 16.29 -24.11
N GLN A 42 10.00 17.62 -24.05
CA GLN A 42 10.77 18.43 -23.12
C GLN A 42 10.17 18.21 -21.73
N THR A 43 10.73 17.26 -20.98
CA THR A 43 10.41 17.05 -19.56
C THR A 43 10.97 18.21 -18.75
N ASN A 44 10.17 18.73 -17.80
CA ASN A 44 10.54 19.89 -17.02
C ASN A 44 11.77 19.54 -16.14
N PRO A 45 12.63 20.52 -15.79
CA PRO A 45 13.79 20.28 -14.93
C PRO A 45 13.44 19.68 -13.55
N ILE A 46 12.21 19.89 -13.07
CA ILE A 46 11.66 19.29 -11.84
C ILE A 46 11.48 17.77 -12.00
N ASP A 47 11.05 17.32 -13.19
CA ASP A 47 10.83 15.91 -13.49
C ASP A 47 12.16 15.13 -13.48
N HIS A 48 13.25 15.75 -13.95
CA HIS A 48 14.59 15.14 -13.92
C HIS A 48 15.20 15.08 -12.51
N ALA A 49 14.89 16.03 -11.63
CA ALA A 49 15.38 16.02 -10.24
C ALA A 49 14.68 14.96 -9.38
N ILE A 50 13.38 14.72 -9.61
CA ILE A 50 12.63 13.62 -8.99
C ILE A 50 13.11 12.27 -9.53
N ALA A 51 13.45 12.18 -10.82
CA ALA A 51 13.93 10.95 -11.47
C ALA A 51 15.28 10.41 -10.96
N GLN A 52 16.01 11.16 -10.12
CA GLN A 52 17.37 10.80 -9.67
C GLN A 52 17.45 10.34 -8.21
N ARG A 53 16.37 10.41 -7.41
CA ARG A 53 16.40 9.99 -6.00
C ARG A 53 15.43 8.83 -5.75
N GLN A 54 15.95 7.74 -5.20
CA GLN A 54 15.15 6.61 -4.74
C GLN A 54 14.22 7.07 -3.61
N LEU A 55 12.91 7.01 -3.84
CA LEU A 55 11.87 7.34 -2.84
C LEU A 55 11.79 6.24 -1.79
N ARG A 56 11.71 6.64 -0.52
CA ARG A 56 11.70 5.73 0.61
C ARG A 56 10.29 5.62 1.18
N VAL A 57 9.67 4.46 1.05
CA VAL A 57 8.36 4.19 1.68
C VAL A 57 8.57 3.35 2.93
N PHE A 58 8.22 3.88 4.08
CA PHE A 58 8.34 3.16 5.34
C PHE A 58 7.04 2.41 5.63
N ILE A 59 7.16 1.09 5.80
CA ILE A 59 6.09 0.19 6.16
C ILE A 59 6.25 -0.14 7.63
N VAL A 60 5.58 0.62 8.48
CA VAL A 60 5.66 0.56 9.94
C VAL A 60 4.48 -0.23 10.45
N PHE A 61 4.71 -1.34 11.15
CA PHE A 61 3.61 -2.20 11.58
C PHE A 61 3.74 -2.75 13.00
N TYR A 62 2.58 -3.09 13.57
CA TYR A 62 2.46 -3.94 14.74
C TYR A 62 1.88 -5.30 14.33
N SER A 63 2.52 -6.38 14.78
CA SER A 63 2.05 -7.75 14.51
C SER A 63 2.35 -8.64 15.71
N MET A 64 1.29 -8.98 16.46
CA MET A 64 1.39 -9.91 17.59
C MET A 64 1.57 -11.36 17.09
N TYR A 65 0.64 -11.84 16.26
CA TYR A 65 0.63 -13.24 15.79
C TYR A 65 1.17 -13.46 14.37
N GLY A 66 1.83 -12.46 13.78
CA GLY A 66 2.46 -12.58 12.45
C GLY A 66 1.58 -12.21 11.25
N HIS A 67 0.25 -12.19 11.36
CA HIS A 67 -0.63 -11.90 10.21
C HIS A 67 -0.36 -10.55 9.53
N VAL A 68 -0.20 -9.49 10.32
CA VAL A 68 0.08 -8.15 9.79
C VAL A 68 1.50 -8.08 9.20
N GLU A 69 2.45 -8.84 9.75
CA GLU A 69 3.81 -8.93 9.21
C GLU A 69 3.83 -9.58 7.82
N VAL A 70 3.06 -10.66 7.63
CA VAL A 70 2.89 -11.28 6.31
C VAL A 70 2.35 -10.25 5.31
N LEU A 71 1.33 -9.47 5.72
CA LEU A 71 0.76 -8.43 4.87
C LEU A 71 1.77 -7.31 4.58
N ALA A 72 2.52 -6.84 5.59
CA ALA A 72 3.57 -5.84 5.43
C ALA A 72 4.65 -6.28 4.44
N ARG A 73 5.09 -7.55 4.50
CA ARG A 73 6.04 -8.11 3.54
C ARG A 73 5.47 -8.16 2.12
N ARG A 74 4.15 -8.35 1.95
CA ARG A 74 3.50 -8.23 0.64
C ARG A 74 3.42 -6.78 0.16
N MET A 75 3.16 -5.83 1.07
CA MET A 75 3.21 -4.40 0.74
C MET A 75 4.61 -4.00 0.29
N LYS A 76 5.67 -4.46 0.97
CA LYS A 76 7.06 -4.22 0.55
C LYS A 76 7.30 -4.72 -0.88
N LYS A 77 6.90 -5.95 -1.20
CA LYS A 77 7.01 -6.48 -2.57
C LYS A 77 6.29 -5.62 -3.61
N GLY A 78 5.12 -5.05 -3.26
CA GLY A 78 4.38 -4.14 -4.14
C GLY A 78 5.10 -2.80 -4.32
N VAL A 79 5.59 -2.21 -3.23
CA VAL A 79 6.37 -0.98 -3.26
C VAL A 79 7.65 -1.14 -4.08
N ASP A 80 8.42 -2.20 -3.81
CA ASP A 80 9.68 -2.50 -4.49
C ASP A 80 9.50 -2.85 -5.98
N SER A 81 8.26 -3.08 -6.45
CA SER A 81 7.98 -3.35 -7.87
C SER A 81 7.93 -2.10 -8.74
N ILE A 82 7.99 -0.91 -8.12
CA ILE A 82 7.92 0.38 -8.81
C ILE A 82 9.34 0.96 -8.94
N ASP A 83 9.74 1.28 -10.17
CA ASP A 83 11.03 1.92 -10.44
C ASP A 83 11.18 3.23 -9.66
N GLY A 84 12.34 3.42 -9.04
CA GLY A 84 12.61 4.63 -8.25
C GLY A 84 12.02 4.62 -6.82
N VAL A 85 11.41 3.52 -6.36
CA VAL A 85 10.83 3.42 -5.00
C VAL A 85 11.38 2.20 -4.25
N GLU A 86 11.71 2.38 -2.97
CA GLU A 86 12.17 1.31 -2.08
C GLU A 86 11.35 1.26 -0.79
N GLY A 87 10.86 0.05 -0.45
CA GLY A 87 10.11 -0.19 0.77
C GLY A 87 11.01 -0.58 1.94
N PHE A 88 10.83 0.05 3.10
CA PHE A 88 11.55 -0.31 4.34
C PHE A 88 10.58 -0.86 5.36
N LEU A 89 10.82 -2.07 5.86
CA LEU A 89 9.99 -2.69 6.89
C LEU A 89 10.47 -2.29 8.28
N TYR A 90 9.52 -1.89 9.13
CA TYR A 90 9.77 -1.52 10.51
C TYR A 90 8.69 -2.05 11.44
N ARG A 91 9.11 -2.53 12.62
CA ARG A 91 8.19 -2.88 13.70
C ARG A 91 8.06 -1.74 14.69
N VAL A 92 6.87 -1.52 15.20
CA VAL A 92 6.73 -0.68 16.41
C VAL A 92 7.19 -1.46 17.65
N PRO A 93 7.68 -0.76 18.69
CA PRO A 93 8.06 -1.39 19.95
C PRO A 93 6.92 -2.20 20.57
N GLU A 94 7.24 -3.36 21.14
CA GLU A 94 6.29 -4.13 21.96
C GLU A 94 6.22 -3.52 23.37
N THR A 95 5.01 -3.40 23.92
CA THR A 95 4.76 -2.76 25.22
C THR A 95 4.40 -3.77 26.32
N LEU A 96 4.06 -5.00 25.95
CA LEU A 96 3.75 -6.07 26.89
C LEU A 96 5.02 -6.75 27.38
N SER A 97 5.00 -7.20 28.64
CA SER A 97 6.10 -7.98 29.20
C SER A 97 6.22 -9.35 28.52
N SER A 98 7.42 -9.93 28.57
CA SER A 98 7.67 -11.28 28.06
C SER A 98 6.75 -12.32 28.70
N GLU A 99 6.47 -12.22 30.00
CA GLU A 99 5.55 -13.10 30.72
C GLU A 99 4.14 -13.07 30.12
N VAL A 100 3.61 -11.87 29.86
CA VAL A 100 2.26 -11.72 29.25
C VAL A 100 2.24 -12.28 27.83
N LEU A 101 3.30 -12.06 27.05
CA LEU A 101 3.43 -12.62 25.70
C LEU A 101 3.45 -14.16 25.71
N GLU A 102 4.15 -14.76 26.68
CA GLU A 102 4.17 -16.22 26.86
C GLU A 102 2.80 -16.77 27.27
N GLN A 103 2.11 -16.12 28.21
CA GLN A 103 0.74 -16.49 28.61
C GLN A 103 -0.25 -16.42 27.44
N MET A 104 -0.11 -15.42 26.58
CA MET A 104 -0.92 -15.26 25.37
C MET A 104 -0.50 -16.20 24.22
N LYS A 105 0.53 -17.04 24.43
CA LYS A 105 1.08 -17.98 23.44
C LYS A 105 1.48 -17.29 22.14
N VAL A 106 2.06 -16.09 22.25
CA VAL A 106 2.58 -15.37 21.09
C VAL A 106 3.79 -16.15 20.55
N PRO A 107 3.85 -16.44 19.23
CA PRO A 107 5.00 -17.10 18.63
C PRO A 107 6.29 -16.32 18.94
N LYS A 108 7.31 -17.02 19.43
CA LYS A 108 8.64 -16.43 19.62
C LYS A 108 9.23 -16.12 18.25
N LYS A 109 9.94 -14.99 18.15
CA LYS A 109 10.71 -14.67 16.95
C LYS A 109 12.11 -15.20 17.15
N ASP A 110 12.54 -16.09 16.27
CA ASP A 110 13.72 -16.94 16.47
C ASP A 110 15.05 -16.22 16.19
N GLY A 111 15.09 -14.88 16.20
CA GLY A 111 16.33 -14.09 16.01
C GLY A 111 17.02 -14.31 14.65
N ASN A 112 16.29 -14.79 13.64
CA ASN A 112 16.82 -15.04 12.30
C ASN A 112 17.20 -13.73 11.57
N ALA A 113 18.06 -13.85 10.56
CA ALA A 113 18.51 -12.72 9.71
C ALA A 113 17.36 -11.95 9.03
N ASP A 114 16.17 -12.55 8.91
CA ASP A 114 14.96 -11.93 8.36
C ASP A 114 14.19 -11.06 9.38
N GLU A 115 14.75 -10.80 10.56
CA GLU A 115 14.11 -9.98 11.58
C GLU A 115 13.95 -8.53 11.13
N VAL A 116 12.71 -8.04 11.21
CA VAL A 116 12.37 -6.65 10.91
C VAL A 116 12.79 -5.75 12.08
N PRO A 117 13.59 -4.70 11.84
CA PRO A 117 14.07 -3.81 12.90
C PRO A 117 12.93 -3.03 13.56
N VAL A 118 13.12 -2.68 14.83
CA VAL A 118 12.21 -1.80 15.56
C VAL A 118 12.53 -0.34 15.22
N ILE A 119 11.51 0.47 14.96
CA ILE A 119 11.66 1.90 14.63
C ILE A 119 11.38 2.80 15.84
N LEU A 120 12.11 3.91 15.92
CA LEU A 120 11.82 5.03 16.80
C LEU A 120 11.08 6.14 16.05
N ALA A 121 10.23 6.89 16.74
CA ALA A 121 9.37 7.91 16.12
C ALA A 121 10.16 8.91 15.27
N GLU A 122 11.33 9.34 15.73
CA GLU A 122 12.16 10.37 15.09
C GLU A 122 12.61 9.98 13.68
N ARG A 123 12.71 8.67 13.41
CA ARG A 123 13.09 8.12 12.09
C ARG A 123 12.01 8.31 11.04
N LEU A 124 10.75 8.55 11.41
CA LEU A 124 9.64 8.70 10.45
C LEU A 124 9.86 9.83 9.44
N VAL A 125 10.63 10.85 9.82
CA VAL A 125 10.97 12.01 8.97
C VAL A 125 11.87 11.68 7.78
N GLU A 126 12.44 10.47 7.77
CA GLU A 126 13.26 9.98 6.67
C GLU A 126 12.44 9.36 5.52
N ALA A 127 11.13 9.16 5.75
CA ALA A 127 10.23 8.55 4.79
C ALA A 127 9.66 9.60 3.84
N ASP A 128 9.61 9.26 2.56
CA ASP A 128 8.88 10.01 1.53
C ASP A 128 7.40 9.57 1.47
N GLY A 129 7.08 8.40 2.03
CA GLY A 129 5.71 7.90 2.20
C GLY A 129 5.61 6.90 3.34
N LEU A 130 4.44 6.83 3.97
CA LEU A 130 4.19 6.03 5.16
C LEU A 130 3.07 5.02 4.93
N LEU A 131 3.28 3.77 5.32
CA LEU A 131 2.26 2.74 5.40
C LEU A 131 2.23 2.17 6.81
N PHE A 132 1.11 2.34 7.51
CA PHE A 132 0.93 1.86 8.87
C PHE A 132 0.07 0.60 8.91
N GLY A 133 0.59 -0.45 9.53
CA GLY A 133 -0.06 -1.76 9.62
C GLY A 133 -0.39 -2.16 11.05
N PHE A 134 -1.62 -2.56 11.36
CA PHE A 134 -1.95 -3.05 12.70
C PHE A 134 -3.18 -3.94 12.74
N PRO A 135 -3.29 -4.83 13.74
CA PRO A 135 -4.49 -5.63 13.92
C PRO A 135 -5.61 -4.78 14.56
N THR A 136 -6.86 -5.14 14.29
CA THR A 136 -8.01 -4.56 14.99
C THR A 136 -8.09 -5.02 16.44
N ARG A 137 -8.29 -4.06 17.35
CA ARG A 137 -8.68 -4.26 18.76
C ARG A 137 -9.93 -3.42 19.03
N TYR A 138 -11.09 -4.07 19.11
CA TYR A 138 -12.39 -3.42 19.36
C TYR A 138 -12.71 -2.26 18.40
N GLY A 139 -12.42 -2.44 17.11
CA GLY A 139 -12.64 -1.41 16.09
C GLY A 139 -11.63 -0.27 16.10
N SER A 140 -10.53 -0.41 16.85
CA SER A 140 -9.41 0.54 16.92
C SER A 140 -8.07 -0.16 16.71
N MET A 141 -6.99 0.62 16.63
CA MET A 141 -5.62 0.13 16.55
C MET A 141 -5.18 -0.59 17.83
N ALA A 142 -4.15 -1.42 17.74
CA ALA A 142 -3.52 -2.01 18.91
C ALA A 142 -2.86 -0.93 19.79
N ALA A 143 -2.87 -1.12 21.11
CA ALA A 143 -2.29 -0.20 22.08
C ALA A 143 -0.81 0.11 21.81
N GLN A 144 -0.05 -0.86 21.29
CA GLN A 144 1.34 -0.71 20.87
C GLN A 144 1.50 0.31 19.74
N MET A 145 0.62 0.26 18.74
CA MET A 145 0.63 1.25 17.65
C MET A 145 0.22 2.63 18.18
N LYS A 146 -0.78 2.67 19.07
CA LYS A 146 -1.20 3.93 19.69
C LYS A 146 -0.09 4.57 20.52
N ALA A 147 0.63 3.79 21.32
CA ALA A 147 1.79 4.24 22.09
C ALA A 147 2.92 4.77 21.19
N PHE A 148 3.15 4.12 20.04
CA PHE A 148 4.08 4.62 19.03
C PHE A 148 3.64 5.97 18.43
N PHE A 149 2.36 6.16 18.11
CA PHE A 149 1.88 7.47 17.68
C PHE A 149 1.97 8.52 18.77
N ASP A 150 1.70 8.16 20.03
CA ASP A 150 1.80 9.09 21.15
C ASP A 150 3.24 9.58 21.41
N SER A 151 4.26 8.80 21.02
CA SER A 151 5.66 9.25 21.09
C SER A 151 6.06 10.24 19.99
N THR A 152 5.20 10.46 18.97
CA THR A 152 5.48 11.42 17.88
C THR A 152 5.20 12.89 18.24
N GLY A 153 4.88 13.20 19.50
CA GLY A 153 4.49 14.55 19.94
C GLY A 153 5.49 15.66 19.59
N HIS A 154 6.79 15.37 19.63
CA HIS A 154 7.83 16.32 19.19
C HIS A 154 7.75 16.61 17.68
N LEU A 155 7.56 15.58 16.85
CA LEU A 155 7.42 15.70 15.40
C LEU A 155 6.14 16.46 15.03
N TRP A 156 5.04 16.21 15.75
CA TRP A 156 3.78 16.91 15.56
C TRP A 156 3.91 18.41 15.86
N ARG A 157 4.53 18.77 16.99
CA ARG A 157 4.76 20.17 17.36
C ARG A 157 5.56 20.93 16.29
N GLU A 158 6.50 20.25 15.64
CA GLU A 158 7.36 20.82 14.59
C GLU A 158 6.82 20.63 13.16
N GLN A 159 5.63 20.01 13.01
CA GLN A 159 5.01 19.72 11.72
C GLN A 159 5.91 18.91 10.76
N ARG A 160 6.82 18.08 11.30
CA ARG A 160 7.86 17.41 10.49
C ARG A 160 7.36 16.34 9.54
N LEU A 161 6.15 15.84 9.75
CA LEU A 161 5.49 14.86 8.89
C LEU A 161 4.39 15.50 8.02
N ALA A 162 4.23 16.83 8.06
CA ALA A 162 3.24 17.51 7.25
C ALA A 162 3.55 17.34 5.76
N GLY A 163 2.54 16.95 4.98
CA GLY A 163 2.65 16.72 3.54
C GLY A 163 3.20 15.34 3.15
N VAL A 164 3.63 14.50 4.10
CA VAL A 164 4.05 13.12 3.81
C VAL A 164 2.80 12.26 3.57
N PRO A 165 2.62 11.64 2.39
CA PRO A 165 1.49 10.76 2.13
C PRO A 165 1.53 9.54 3.05
N ALA A 166 0.38 9.19 3.63
CA ALA A 166 0.23 8.06 4.52
C ALA A 166 -0.96 7.19 4.14
N GLY A 167 -0.83 5.88 4.35
CA GLY A 167 -1.90 4.90 4.21
C GLY A 167 -1.91 3.90 5.35
N PHE A 168 -3.04 3.19 5.49
CA PHE A 168 -3.25 2.21 6.55
C PHE A 168 -3.62 0.85 5.97
N PHE A 169 -3.19 -0.22 6.63
CA PHE A 169 -3.64 -1.57 6.34
C PHE A 169 -3.91 -2.34 7.62
N VAL A 170 -5.01 -3.10 7.63
CA VAL A 170 -5.56 -3.69 8.86
C VAL A 170 -5.74 -5.19 8.69
N SER A 171 -5.55 -5.95 9.77
CA SER A 171 -5.90 -7.36 9.85
C SER A 171 -6.90 -7.60 10.99
N THR A 172 -7.92 -8.40 10.73
CA THR A 172 -8.96 -8.74 11.71
C THR A 172 -9.46 -10.17 11.46
N GLY A 173 -9.98 -10.80 12.52
CA GLY A 173 -10.32 -12.23 12.51
C GLY A 173 -11.68 -12.57 11.90
N THR A 174 -12.54 -11.58 11.62
CA THR A 174 -13.89 -11.80 11.09
C THR A 174 -14.27 -10.73 10.09
N GLN A 175 -15.14 -11.05 9.12
CA GLN A 175 -15.76 -10.06 8.25
C GLN A 175 -16.68 -9.13 9.04
N GLY A 176 -16.63 -7.82 8.80
CA GLY A 176 -17.35 -6.81 9.59
C GLY A 176 -16.76 -6.54 10.99
N GLY A 177 -15.71 -7.27 11.41
CA GLY A 177 -15.01 -7.08 12.68
C GLY A 177 -14.10 -5.84 12.73
N GLY A 178 -14.50 -4.72 12.10
CA GLY A 178 -13.80 -3.44 12.17
C GLY A 178 -12.72 -3.21 11.10
N GLN A 179 -12.78 -3.88 9.94
CA GLN A 179 -11.84 -3.61 8.82
C GLN A 179 -11.80 -2.12 8.45
N GLU A 180 -12.97 -1.49 8.45
CA GLU A 180 -13.15 -0.10 8.03
C GLU A 180 -12.93 0.86 9.19
N THR A 181 -13.55 0.61 10.35
CA THR A 181 -13.50 1.54 11.49
C THR A 181 -12.12 1.65 12.15
N THR A 182 -11.28 0.63 11.98
CA THR A 182 -9.93 0.60 12.56
C THR A 182 -8.96 1.47 11.76
N ALA A 183 -9.19 1.61 10.45
CA ALA A 183 -8.28 2.24 9.50
C ALA A 183 -8.33 3.78 9.57
#